data_AF-A0AAU9SCT3-F1
#
_entry.id   AF-A0AAU9SCT3-F1
#
_cell.length_a   1.000
_cell.length_b   1.000
_cell.length_c   1.000
_cell.angle_alpha   90.00
_cell.angle_beta   90.00
_cell.angle_gamma   90.00
#
_symmetry.space_group_name_H-M   'P 1'
#
loop_
_entity.id
_entity.type
_entity.pdbx_description
1 polymer ?
#
loop_
_entity_poly.entity_id
_entity_poly.type
_entity_poly.pdbx_seq_one_letter_code
_entity_poly.pdbx_strand_id
1 'polypeptide(L)'
;MVEMVNESLAECSQRKRRGKVKRKRMSDNVDCVCVVENVLYAFFRSSGLMWFDTKINAWRSLEGAKVQYLFPVDAMAEYDGKLAVFGLSSSAMERYTSSSVMERYTYTYTNNNVQCVLIALHRVGEMIRGTIEWSGAVATVPRLFALLHCLVASH
;
A
#
# COMPACT_ATOMS: atom_id res chain seq x y z
N MET A 1 4.16 -6.78 20.88
CA MET A 1 5.09 -7.65 20.14
C MET A 1 4.24 -8.71 19.46
N VAL A 2 3.94 -8.54 18.18
CA VAL A 2 3.18 -9.53 17.41
C VAL A 2 4.21 -10.50 16.85
N GLU A 3 4.20 -11.75 17.30
CA GLU A 3 5.04 -12.80 16.75
C GLU A 3 4.72 -12.97 15.26
N MET A 4 5.72 -12.68 14.42
CA MET A 4 5.62 -12.79 12.98
C MET A 4 5.67 -14.27 12.59
N VAL A 5 4.53 -14.83 12.19
CA VAL A 5 4.50 -16.11 11.49
C VAL A 5 5.05 -15.87 10.08
N ASN A 6 6.36 -16.07 9.92
CA ASN A 6 7.09 -16.00 8.66
C ASN A 6 6.98 -17.31 7.85
N GLU A 7 5.87 -18.03 7.98
CA GLU A 7 5.62 -19.27 7.24
C GLU A 7 4.24 -19.20 6.59
N SER A 8 4.20 -18.73 5.33
CA SER A 8 3.40 -19.20 4.19
C SER A 8 2.01 -19.87 4.38
N LEU A 9 1.25 -19.55 5.43
CA LEU A 9 -0.09 -20.08 5.68
C LEU A 9 -1.13 -18.97 5.50
N ALA A 10 -1.23 -18.43 4.28
CA ALA A 10 -2.23 -17.42 3.92
C ALA A 10 -3.15 -17.98 2.83
N GLU A 11 -4.38 -18.33 3.20
CA GLU A 11 -5.43 -18.73 2.25
C GLU A 11 -6.21 -17.48 1.80
N CYS A 12 -6.46 -17.34 0.48
CA CYS A 12 -7.39 -16.34 -0.04
C CYS A 12 -8.73 -16.98 -0.34
N SER A 13 -9.82 -16.38 0.13
CA SER A 13 -11.17 -16.77 -0.24
C SER A 13 -11.64 -15.98 -1.46
N GLN A 14 -11.61 -16.59 -2.64
CA GLN A 14 -12.29 -16.03 -3.82
C GLN A 14 -13.74 -16.56 -3.90
N ARG A 15 -14.73 -15.66 -3.95
CA ARG A 15 -16.15 -16.05 -4.10
C ARG A 15 -16.47 -16.42 -5.55
N LYS A 16 -16.95 -17.64 -5.79
CA LYS A 16 -17.79 -17.96 -6.95
C LYS A 16 -19.27 -17.71 -6.60
N ARG A 17 -20.01 -17.11 -7.52
CA ARG A 17 -21.42 -16.70 -7.36
C ARG A 17 -22.44 -17.82 -7.05
N ARG A 18 -22.05 -19.10 -6.98
CA ARG A 18 -22.89 -20.19 -6.48
C ARG A 18 -22.01 -21.26 -5.82
N GLY A 19 -22.26 -21.50 -4.52
CA GLY A 19 -21.92 -22.71 -3.76
C GLY A 19 -20.53 -23.34 -3.96
N LYS A 20 -19.49 -22.75 -3.36
CA LYS A 20 -18.28 -23.36 -2.77
C LYS A 20 -17.18 -22.30 -2.69
N VAL A 21 -16.75 -21.93 -1.47
CA VAL A 21 -15.54 -21.12 -1.26
C VAL A 21 -14.35 -22.05 -1.50
N LYS A 22 -13.67 -21.89 -2.64
CA LYS A 22 -12.40 -22.58 -2.88
C LYS A 22 -11.30 -21.79 -2.15
N ARG A 23 -10.78 -22.36 -1.06
CA ARG A 23 -9.56 -21.91 -0.40
C ARG A 23 -8.40 -22.19 -1.34
N LYS A 24 -7.68 -21.15 -1.75
CA LYS A 24 -6.45 -21.29 -2.53
C LYS A 24 -5.31 -20.73 -1.69
N ARG A 25 -4.22 -21.49 -1.59
CA ARG A 25 -2.96 -20.96 -1.05
C ARG A 25 -2.56 -19.74 -1.88
N MET A 26 -2.36 -18.60 -1.22
CA MET A 26 -1.73 -17.46 -1.87
C MET A 26 -0.25 -17.74 -2.04
N SER A 27 0.23 -17.63 -3.27
CA SER A 27 1.66 -17.59 -3.60
C SER A 27 2.12 -16.14 -3.83
N ASP A 28 1.36 -15.17 -3.34
CA ASP A 28 1.63 -13.75 -3.56
C ASP A 28 2.47 -13.21 -2.39
N ASN A 29 3.43 -12.35 -2.72
CA ASN A 29 4.31 -11.77 -1.71
C ASN A 29 3.62 -10.60 -1.01
N VAL A 30 3.78 -10.54 0.31
CA VAL A 30 3.39 -9.39 1.12
C VAL A 30 4.51 -8.36 1.05
N ASP A 31 4.21 -7.16 0.56
CA ASP A 31 5.18 -6.06 0.52
C ASP A 31 5.20 -5.31 1.87
N CYS A 32 4.03 -5.05 2.47
CA CYS A 32 3.94 -4.41 3.79
C CYS A 32 2.63 -4.76 4.53
N VAL A 33 2.60 -4.52 5.85
CA VAL A 33 1.45 -4.78 6.74
C VAL A 33 1.20 -3.60 7.68
N CYS A 34 -0.04 -3.47 8.15
CA CYS A 34 -0.45 -2.47 9.14
C CYS A 34 -1.65 -2.98 9.96
N VAL A 35 -1.75 -2.61 11.23
CA VAL A 35 -2.93 -2.89 12.05
C VAL A 35 -3.69 -1.59 12.27
N VAL A 36 -4.98 -1.57 11.92
CA VAL A 36 -5.90 -0.46 12.18
C VAL A 36 -7.11 -1.01 12.92
N GLU A 37 -7.47 -0.43 14.06
CA GLU A 37 -8.62 -0.85 14.89
C GLU A 37 -8.70 -2.38 15.12
N ASN A 38 -7.56 -3.01 15.45
CA ASN A 38 -7.42 -4.46 15.67
C ASN A 38 -7.65 -5.35 14.43
N VAL A 39 -7.65 -4.78 13.23
CA VAL A 39 -7.69 -5.53 11.97
C VAL A 39 -6.31 -5.45 11.31
N LEU A 40 -5.77 -6.60 10.92
CA LEU A 40 -4.53 -6.68 10.17
C LEU A 40 -4.81 -6.46 8.67
N TYR A 41 -4.14 -5.47 8.10
CA TYR A 41 -4.11 -5.15 6.68
C TYR A 41 -2.74 -5.51 6.10
N ALA A 42 -2.73 -5.93 4.84
CA ALA A 42 -1.53 -6.24 4.10
C ALA A 42 -1.68 -5.78 2.65
N PHE A 43 -0.59 -5.25 2.09
CA PHE A 43 -0.50 -5.03 0.65
C PHE A 43 0.25 -6.21 0.02
N PHE A 44 -0.42 -6.88 -0.91
CA PHE A 44 0.14 -7.96 -1.68
C PHE A 44 0.48 -7.48 -3.08
N ARG A 45 1.65 -7.88 -3.59
CA ARG A 45 2.18 -7.36 -4.87
C ARG A 45 1.21 -7.52 -6.04
N SER A 46 0.57 -8.68 -6.17
CA SER A 46 -0.33 -8.98 -7.29
C SER A 46 -1.81 -8.73 -6.94
N SER A 47 -2.17 -8.96 -5.68
CA SER A 47 -3.56 -8.96 -5.22
C SER A 47 -4.01 -7.62 -4.63
N GLY A 48 -3.08 -6.72 -4.37
CA GLY A 48 -3.33 -5.40 -3.81
C GLY A 48 -3.65 -5.43 -2.32
N LEU A 49 -4.42 -4.43 -1.88
CA LEU A 49 -4.71 -4.20 -0.48
C LEU A 49 -5.78 -5.16 0.05
N MET A 50 -5.45 -5.87 1.13
CA MET A 50 -6.29 -6.88 1.75
C MET A 50 -6.33 -6.73 3.28
N TRP A 51 -7.34 -7.34 3.89
CA TRP A 51 -7.49 -7.45 5.33
C TRP A 51 -7.67 -8.90 5.74
N PHE A 52 -7.23 -9.23 6.96
CA PHE A 52 -7.31 -10.57 7.50
C PHE A 52 -8.61 -10.77 8.26
N ASP A 53 -9.43 -11.72 7.81
CA ASP A 53 -10.65 -12.12 8.50
C ASP A 53 -10.35 -13.28 9.46
N THR A 54 -10.24 -12.96 10.75
CA THR A 54 -9.96 -13.93 11.81
C THR A 54 -11.07 -14.96 11.98
N LYS A 55 -12.33 -14.66 11.60
CA LYS A 55 -13.44 -15.60 11.74
C LYS A 55 -13.32 -16.79 10.80
N ILE A 56 -12.82 -16.55 9.58
CA ILE A 56 -12.64 -17.59 8.57
C ILE A 56 -11.17 -17.94 8.33
N ASN A 57 -10.27 -17.29 9.07
CA ASN A 57 -8.82 -17.45 8.99
C ASN A 57 -8.27 -17.25 7.57
N ALA A 58 -8.70 -16.17 6.89
CA ALA A 58 -8.36 -15.94 5.48
C ALA A 58 -8.23 -14.46 5.12
N TRP A 59 -7.46 -14.18 4.07
CA TRP A 59 -7.33 -12.83 3.50
C TRP A 59 -8.49 -12.51 2.58
N ARG A 60 -9.00 -11.29 2.70
CA ARG A 60 -10.08 -10.73 1.88
C ARG A 60 -9.65 -9.42 1.24
N SER A 61 -10.04 -9.23 -0.02
CA SER A 61 -9.85 -7.96 -0.72
C SER A 61 -10.55 -6.83 0.02
N LEU A 62 -9.86 -5.69 0.16
CA LEU A 62 -10.52 -4.45 0.58
C LEU A 62 -11.33 -3.92 -0.62
N GLU A 63 -12.65 -3.83 -0.47
CA GLU A 63 -13.52 -3.27 -1.50
C GLU A 63 -13.49 -1.73 -1.45
N GLY A 64 -13.56 -1.05 -2.59
CA GLY A 64 -13.76 0.40 -2.66
C GLY A 64 -12.48 1.27 -2.72
N ALA A 65 -11.32 0.75 -2.31
CA ALA A 65 -10.04 1.47 -2.36
C ALA A 65 -9.01 0.72 -3.23
N LYS A 66 -8.85 1.13 -4.49
CA LYS A 66 -7.93 0.50 -5.44
C LYS A 66 -6.58 1.22 -5.50
N VAL A 67 -5.80 1.13 -4.42
CA VAL A 67 -4.52 1.85 -4.25
C VAL A 67 -3.44 1.38 -5.25
N GLN A 68 -3.48 0.12 -5.66
CA GLN A 68 -2.49 -0.51 -6.54
C GLN A 68 -2.32 0.17 -7.92
N TYR A 69 -3.26 1.03 -8.34
CA TYR A 69 -3.18 1.76 -9.59
C TYR A 69 -2.61 3.18 -9.43
N LEU A 70 -2.30 3.62 -8.21
CA LEU A 70 -1.85 4.98 -7.94
C LEU A 70 -0.32 5.09 -7.94
N PHE A 71 0.37 4.17 -7.28
CA PHE A 71 1.83 4.10 -7.19
C PHE A 71 2.29 2.75 -6.61
N PRO A 72 3.57 2.37 -6.76
CA PRO A 72 4.16 1.25 -6.02
C PRO A 72 4.06 1.51 -4.52
N VAL A 73 3.47 0.59 -3.76
CA VAL A 73 3.28 0.75 -2.31
C VAL A 73 4.53 0.26 -1.59
N ASP A 74 5.14 1.15 -0.79
CA ASP A 74 6.35 0.87 -0.03
C ASP A 74 6.05 0.67 1.47
N ALA A 75 5.04 1.36 2.01
CA ALA A 75 4.72 1.30 3.43
C ALA A 75 3.24 1.58 3.72
N MET A 76 2.79 1.17 4.90
CA MET A 76 1.47 1.49 5.45
C MET A 76 1.58 1.88 6.92
N ALA A 77 0.68 2.75 7.37
CA ALA A 77 0.55 3.13 8.77
C ALA A 77 -0.91 3.33 9.14
N GLU A 78 -1.21 3.21 10.43
CA GLU A 78 -2.46 3.67 11.01
C GLU A 78 -2.36 5.19 11.21
N TYR A 79 -3.45 5.90 10.99
CA TYR A 79 -3.51 7.34 11.27
C TYR A 79 -4.95 7.71 11.59
N ASP A 80 -5.24 8.02 12.85
CA ASP A 80 -6.56 8.48 13.29
C ASP A 80 -7.68 7.49 12.90
N GLY A 81 -7.46 6.20 13.14
CA GLY A 81 -8.38 5.12 12.79
C GLY A 81 -8.48 4.84 11.29
N LYS A 82 -7.67 5.51 10.46
CA LYS A 82 -7.63 5.34 9.00
C LYS A 82 -6.36 4.61 8.60
N LEU A 83 -6.36 4.09 7.38
CA LEU A 83 -5.19 3.47 6.78
C LEU A 83 -4.49 4.47 5.86
N ALA A 84 -3.26 4.84 6.22
CA ALA A 84 -2.37 5.61 5.36
C ALA A 84 -1.47 4.65 4.57
N VAL A 85 -1.42 4.83 3.25
CA VAL A 85 -0.60 4.03 2.33
C VAL A 85 0.38 4.94 1.61
N PHE A 86 1.66 4.58 1.63
CA PHE A 86 2.75 5.39 1.10
C PHE A 86 3.48 4.71 -0.05
N GLY A 87 4.01 5.51 -0.95
CA GLY A 87 4.87 5.04 -2.02
C GLY A 87 5.62 6.15 -2.72
N LEU A 88 6.69 5.80 -3.43
CA LEU A 88 7.48 6.74 -4.20
C LEU A 88 6.96 6.89 -5.62
N SER A 89 6.77 8.14 -6.06
CA SER A 89 6.53 8.49 -7.45
C SER A 89 7.63 9.43 -7.93
N SER A 90 8.26 9.09 -9.06
CA SER A 90 9.27 9.97 -9.65
C SER A 90 8.61 11.22 -10.20
N SER A 91 9.15 12.40 -9.85
CA SER A 91 8.74 13.64 -10.51
C SER A 91 9.09 13.54 -12.01
N ALA A 92 8.12 13.82 -12.87
CA ALA A 92 8.32 13.75 -14.32
C ALA A 92 9.43 14.73 -14.72
N MET A 93 10.28 14.27 -15.65
CA MET A 93 11.35 15.02 -16.31
C MET A 93 10.92 16.45 -16.69
N GLU A 94 11.43 17.47 -16.01
CA GLU A 94 11.51 18.81 -16.59
C GLU A 94 12.55 18.75 -17.73
N ARG A 95 12.06 18.57 -18.96
CA ARG A 95 12.92 18.65 -20.15
C ARG A 95 13.36 20.10 -20.33
N TYR A 96 14.47 20.49 -19.71
CA TYR A 96 15.21 21.66 -20.17
C TYR A 96 15.92 21.31 -21.47
N THR A 97 15.35 21.72 -22.61
CA THR A 97 16.11 21.87 -23.85
C THR A 97 16.97 23.13 -23.73
N SER A 98 18.11 23.03 -23.07
CA SER A 98 19.13 24.07 -23.16
C SER A 98 19.93 23.86 -24.44
N SER A 99 19.62 24.67 -25.45
CA SER A 99 20.47 24.92 -26.60
C SER A 99 21.77 25.57 -26.12
N SER A 100 22.86 24.82 -26.06
CA SER A 100 24.23 25.22 -26.45
C SER A 100 25.30 24.38 -25.73
N VAL A 101 26.13 23.74 -26.56
CA VAL A 101 27.56 23.43 -26.42
C VAL A 101 28.12 23.30 -24.99
N MET A 102 28.30 22.05 -24.54
CA MET A 102 29.44 21.48 -23.78
C MET A 102 28.93 20.31 -22.93
N GLU A 103 29.00 19.09 -23.46
CA GLU A 103 28.58 17.86 -22.79
C GLU A 103 29.49 17.51 -21.60
N ARG A 104 29.16 18.03 -20.42
CA ARG A 104 29.41 17.32 -19.17
C ARG A 104 28.15 16.54 -18.86
N TYR A 105 28.25 15.24 -18.59
CA TYR A 105 27.15 14.42 -18.08
C TYR A 105 26.72 14.93 -16.69
N THR A 106 25.96 16.02 -16.65
CA THR A 106 25.26 16.45 -15.44
C THR A 106 24.02 15.58 -15.33
N TYR A 107 24.12 14.50 -14.55
CA TYR A 107 22.93 13.81 -14.06
C TYR A 107 22.10 14.82 -13.28
N THR A 108 21.03 15.33 -13.88
CA THR A 108 20.01 16.06 -13.14
C THR A 108 19.23 15.02 -12.34
N TYR A 109 19.68 14.77 -11.11
CA TYR A 109 19.00 13.86 -10.21
C TYR A 109 17.60 14.43 -9.92
N THR A 110 16.56 13.81 -10.49
CA THR A 110 15.19 14.19 -10.17
C THR A 110 14.85 13.67 -8.77
N ASN A 111 14.25 14.53 -7.95
CA ASN A 111 13.74 14.11 -6.65
C ASN A 111 12.50 13.23 -6.84
N ASN A 112 12.26 12.33 -5.88
CA ASN A 112 11.01 11.57 -5.80
C ASN A 112 10.04 12.30 -4.90
N ASN A 113 8.75 12.15 -5.18
CA ASN A 113 7.69 12.55 -4.26
C ASN A 113 7.21 11.33 -3.49
N VAL A 114 7.13 11.46 -2.17
CA VAL A 114 6.42 10.51 -1.32
C VAL A 114 4.94 10.80 -1.49
N GLN A 115 4.25 9.89 -2.18
CA GLN A 115 2.80 9.89 -2.29
C GLN A 115 2.20 9.22 -1.06
N CYS A 116 1.07 9.75 -0.61
CA CYS A 116 0.27 9.15 0.45
C CYS A 116 -1.19 9.11 0.00
N VAL A 117 -1.87 8.03 0.37
CA VAL A 117 -3.32 7.84 0.21
C VAL A 117 -3.88 7.53 1.58
N LEU A 118 -4.86 8.34 2.01
CA LEU A 118 -5.58 8.13 3.25
C LEU A 118 -6.92 7.47 2.96
N ILE A 119 -7.16 6.34 3.60
CA ILE A 119 -8.32 5.48 3.36
C ILE A 119 -9.13 5.38 4.65
N ALA A 120 -10.35 5.91 4.60
CA ALA A 120 -11.34 5.63 5.63
C ALA A 120 -11.87 4.21 5.48
N LEU A 121 -11.92 3.50 6.60
CA LEU A 121 -12.36 2.12 6.68
C LEU A 121 -13.75 2.09 7.30
N HIS A 122 -14.69 1.43 6.62
CA HIS A 122 -16.06 1.27 7.09
C HIS A 122 -16.48 -0.18 7.08
N ARG A 123 -17.12 -0.62 8.16
CA ARG A 123 -17.65 -1.97 8.30
C ARG A 123 -19.08 -2.03 7.76
N VAL A 124 -19.33 -2.98 6.87
CA VAL A 124 -20.67 -3.25 6.30
C VAL A 124 -20.97 -4.73 6.51
N GLY A 125 -21.70 -5.04 7.58
CA GLY A 125 -21.89 -6.42 8.03
C GLY A 125 -20.56 -7.09 8.36
N GLU A 126 -20.21 -8.15 7.64
CA GLU A 126 -18.93 -8.87 7.79
C GLU A 126 -17.85 -8.44 6.77
N MET A 127 -18.08 -7.34 6.05
CA MET A 127 -17.13 -6.79 5.09
C MET A 127 -16.50 -5.52 5.62
N ILE A 128 -15.27 -5.28 5.21
CA ILE A 128 -14.60 -3.99 5.36
C ILE A 128 -14.47 -3.39 3.97
N ARG A 129 -14.85 -2.12 3.87
CA ARG A 129 -14.71 -1.31 2.67
C ARG A 129 -13.80 -0.12 2.97
N GLY A 130 -13.04 0.28 1.98
CA GLY A 130 -12.20 1.46 1.99
C GLY A 130 -12.78 2.55 1.10
N THR A 131 -12.70 3.79 1.55
CA THR A 131 -12.96 4.98 0.74
C THR A 131 -11.72 5.85 0.78
N ILE A 132 -11.20 6.26 -0.37
CA ILE A 132 -10.09 7.21 -0.41
C ILE A 132 -10.63 8.59 -0.01
N GLU A 133 -10.17 9.11 1.12
CA GLU A 133 -10.53 10.45 1.59
C GLU A 133 -9.55 11.51 1.08
N TRP A 134 -8.28 11.13 0.92
CA TRP A 134 -7.25 12.03 0.45
C TRP A 134 -6.16 11.27 -0.31
N SER A 135 -5.57 11.92 -1.31
CA SER A 135 -4.35 11.47 -1.96
C SER A 135 -3.49 12.64 -2.41
N GLY A 136 -2.17 12.48 -2.31
CA GLY A 136 -1.22 13.49 -2.79
C GLY A 136 0.20 13.29 -2.29
N ALA A 137 1.08 14.20 -2.73
CA ALA A 137 2.46 14.23 -2.25
C ALA A 137 2.52 14.83 -0.83
N VAL A 138 3.20 14.15 0.08
CA VAL A 138 3.43 14.62 1.46
C VAL A 138 4.87 15.09 1.69
N ALA A 139 5.81 14.66 0.85
CA ALA A 139 7.21 15.07 0.92
C ALA A 139 7.91 14.91 -0.42
N THR A 140 9.01 15.63 -0.58
CA THR A 140 9.96 15.45 -1.70
C THR A 140 11.29 14.97 -1.12
N VAL A 141 11.82 13.88 -1.66
CA VAL A 141 13.00 13.17 -1.16
C VAL A 141 14.01 12.94 -2.28
N PRO A 142 15.30 12.77 -1.95
CA PRO A 142 16.31 12.43 -2.94
C PRO A 142 15.97 11.13 -3.69
N ARG A 143 16.47 10.97 -4.92
CA ARG A 143 16.17 9.82 -5.79
C ARG A 143 16.46 8.45 -5.14
N LEU A 144 17.49 8.37 -4.30
CA LEU A 144 17.95 7.13 -3.66
C LEU A 144 17.32 6.91 -2.27
N PHE A 145 16.24 7.61 -1.97
CA PHE A 145 15.49 7.41 -0.73
C PHE A 145 14.67 6.12 -0.78
N ALA A 146 14.59 5.42 0.35
CA ALA A 146 13.73 4.25 0.55
C ALA A 146 12.87 4.46 1.80
N LEU A 147 11.57 4.16 1.68
CA LEU A 147 10.66 4.07 2.82
C LEU A 147 10.78 2.67 3.42
N LEU A 148 11.30 2.58 4.64
CA LEU A 148 11.43 1.29 5.33
C LEU A 148 10.28 1.06 6.31
N HIS A 149 10.05 2.02 7.21
CA HIS A 149 9.06 1.93 8.26
C HIS A 149 8.35 3.27 8.45
N CYS A 150 7.05 3.23 8.69
CA CYS A 150 6.26 4.38 9.09
C CYS A 150 5.83 4.19 10.54
N LEU A 151 6.18 5.14 11.40
CA LEU A 151 5.78 5.16 12.80
C LEU A 151 4.89 6.38 13.02
N VAL A 152 3.81 6.17 13.74
CA VAL A 152 2.90 7.24 14.15
C VAL A 152 3.48 7.87 15.40
N ALA A 153 3.74 9.18 15.36
CA ALA A 153 4.03 9.95 16.55
C ALA A 153 2.71 10.60 17.03
N SER A 154 2.21 10.18 18.18
CA SER A 154 1.10 10.86 18.86
C SER A 154 1.63 12.09 19.61
N HIS A 155 0.91 13.21 19.50
CA HIS A 155 1.11 14.39 20.34
C HIS A 155 0.24 14.33 21.59
#